data_AF-A0A0D2M1G0-F1
#
_entry.id   AF-A0A0D2M1G0-F1
#
_cell.length_a   1.000
_cell.length_b   1.000
_cell.length_c   1.000
_cell.angle_alpha   90.00
_cell.angle_beta   90.00
_cell.angle_gamma   90.00
#
_symmetry.space_group_name_H-M   'P 1'
#
loop_
_entity.id
_entity.type
_entity.pdbx_description
1 polymer ?
#
loop_
_entity_poly.entity_id
_entity_poly.type
_entity_poly.pdbx_seq_one_letter_code
_entity_poly.pdbx_strand_id
1 'polypeptide(L)'
;MEARNQAFVERFCASILSEQQLAQLSLDPAERQEVQQRVAQQAEASTQAATLAAEASRQAQHYEAEARLVQEVLEVAGLPLDSLSARAQLCASLIAGVCGALGLARPGLPEVLAAWAQVKLRESRAVVLQAKLKQHSAEVERDASRARARLQQLQAALAKVQHQQHAAERRARAEGQQVAELEAKQQEYGKTLEKCARKLAANGAVPEIHHSTLVEKRAALQELQARAADLQQQLASYHSLPPSALGAGMMLQQARERLRAAQERLESGLADL
;
A
#
# COMPACT_ATOMS: atom_id res chain seq x y z
N MET A 1 19.79 -41.02 -25.23
CA MET A 1 19.16 -39.70 -25.45
C MET A 1 19.06 -38.91 -24.14
N GLU A 2 18.66 -39.55 -23.04
CA GLU A 2 18.49 -38.92 -21.70
C GLU A 2 19.76 -38.22 -21.16
N ALA A 3 20.93 -38.85 -21.27
CA ALA A 3 22.20 -38.25 -20.81
C ALA A 3 22.60 -36.97 -21.56
N ARG A 4 22.21 -36.83 -22.84
CA ARG A 4 22.46 -35.60 -23.62
C ARG A 4 21.49 -34.48 -23.23
N ASN A 5 20.26 -34.83 -22.88
CA ASN A 5 19.25 -33.86 -22.44
C ASN A 5 19.55 -33.36 -21.02
N GLN A 6 20.02 -34.22 -20.11
CA GLN A 6 20.49 -33.78 -18.79
C GLN A 6 21.66 -32.80 -18.89
N ALA A 7 22.70 -33.14 -19.67
CA ALA A 7 23.85 -32.25 -19.84
C ALA A 7 23.48 -30.91 -20.52
N PHE A 8 22.47 -30.89 -21.39
CA PHE A 8 21.95 -29.67 -22.00
C PHE A 8 21.17 -28.82 -20.99
N VAL A 9 20.27 -29.44 -20.21
CA VAL A 9 19.50 -28.75 -19.17
C VAL A 9 20.41 -28.20 -18.08
N GLU A 10 21.42 -28.95 -17.65
CA GLU A 10 22.41 -28.48 -16.67
C GLU A 10 23.24 -27.30 -17.19
N ARG A 11 23.70 -27.36 -18.44
CA ARG A 11 24.40 -26.23 -19.08
C ARG A 11 23.49 -25.02 -19.28
N PHE A 12 22.24 -25.24 -19.66
CA PHE A 12 21.27 -24.17 -19.88
C PHE A 12 20.89 -23.49 -18.56
N CYS A 13 20.62 -24.27 -17.51
CA CYS A 13 20.37 -23.77 -16.16
C CYS A 13 21.58 -23.02 -15.59
N ALA A 14 22.79 -23.53 -15.77
CA ALA A 14 24.02 -22.84 -15.35
C ALA A 14 24.30 -21.56 -16.15
N SER A 15 23.83 -21.47 -17.41
CA SER A 15 24.01 -20.28 -18.25
C SER A 15 23.04 -19.14 -17.95
N ILE A 16 21.90 -19.43 -17.29
CA ILE A 16 20.82 -18.46 -17.04
C ILE A 16 20.73 -18.06 -15.57
N LEU A 17 21.11 -18.93 -14.62
CA LEU A 17 20.99 -18.68 -13.19
C LEU A 17 22.37 -18.79 -12.52
N SER A 18 22.79 -17.75 -11.80
CA SER A 18 23.93 -17.84 -10.89
C SER A 18 23.59 -18.76 -9.72
N GLU A 19 24.58 -19.48 -9.16
CA GLU A 19 24.41 -20.46 -8.07
C GLU A 19 23.59 -19.93 -6.87
N GLN A 20 23.61 -18.62 -6.64
CA GLN A 20 22.83 -17.96 -5.59
C GLN A 20 21.31 -17.85 -5.89
N GLN A 21 20.91 -17.79 -7.16
CA GLN A 21 19.48 -17.80 -7.56
C GLN A 21 18.89 -19.22 -7.59
N LEU A 22 19.71 -20.25 -7.81
CA LEU A 22 19.32 -21.65 -7.68
C LEU A 22 18.99 -22.04 -6.23
N ALA A 23 19.71 -21.46 -5.26
CA ALA A 23 19.43 -21.65 -3.83
C ALA A 23 18.13 -20.96 -3.37
N GLN A 24 17.71 -19.88 -4.04
CA GLN A 24 16.45 -19.17 -3.77
C GLN A 24 15.23 -19.79 -4.46
N LEU A 25 15.46 -20.66 -5.47
CA LEU A 25 14.44 -21.48 -6.11
C LEU A 25 14.19 -22.79 -5.33
N SER A 26 14.14 -22.70 -4.00
CA SER A 26 13.63 -23.80 -3.18
C SER A 26 12.12 -23.93 -3.42
N LEU A 27 11.75 -24.57 -4.54
CA LEU A 27 10.38 -24.98 -4.83
C LEU A 27 9.81 -25.66 -3.59
N ASP A 28 8.61 -25.26 -3.19
CA ASP A 28 7.89 -25.80 -2.04
C ASP A 28 7.81 -27.34 -2.19
N PRO A 29 7.97 -28.15 -1.14
CA PRO A 29 7.99 -29.62 -1.28
C PRO A 29 6.73 -30.17 -1.96
N ALA A 30 5.60 -29.46 -1.88
CA ALA A 30 4.37 -29.77 -2.60
C ALA A 30 4.50 -29.57 -4.12
N GLU A 31 5.10 -28.46 -4.58
CA GLU A 31 5.32 -28.17 -6.00
C GLU A 31 6.33 -29.17 -6.62
N ARG A 32 7.33 -29.58 -5.84
CA ARG A 32 8.28 -30.62 -6.24
C ARG A 32 7.60 -31.98 -6.42
N GLN A 33 6.71 -32.35 -5.49
CA GLN A 33 5.94 -33.59 -5.59
C GLN A 33 5.02 -33.57 -6.82
N GLU A 34 4.38 -32.44 -7.12
CA GLU A 34 3.53 -32.32 -8.30
C GLU A 34 4.35 -32.45 -9.61
N VAL A 35 5.50 -31.80 -9.69
CA VAL A 35 6.40 -31.92 -10.85
C VAL A 35 6.92 -33.36 -11.01
N GLN A 36 7.31 -34.02 -9.91
CA GLN A 36 7.73 -35.42 -9.93
C GLN A 36 6.61 -36.36 -10.38
N GLN A 37 5.38 -36.14 -9.91
CA GLN A 37 4.21 -36.92 -10.34
C GLN A 37 3.92 -36.73 -11.83
N ARG A 38 4.02 -35.51 -12.36
CA ARG A 38 3.84 -35.25 -13.80
C ARG A 38 4.92 -35.91 -14.65
N VAL A 39 6.18 -35.88 -14.19
CA VAL A 39 7.29 -36.57 -14.87
C VAL A 39 7.08 -38.09 -14.87
N ALA A 40 6.64 -38.67 -13.74
CA ALA A 40 6.33 -40.09 -13.64
C ALA A 40 5.16 -40.48 -14.57
N GLN A 41 4.08 -39.70 -14.58
CA GLN A 41 2.95 -39.92 -15.50
C GLN A 41 3.38 -39.84 -16.97
N GLN A 42 4.28 -38.93 -17.31
CA GLN A 42 4.80 -38.79 -18.67
C GLN A 42 5.76 -39.92 -19.06
N ALA A 43 6.53 -40.45 -18.11
CA ALA A 43 7.35 -41.65 -18.31
C ALA A 43 6.48 -42.90 -18.49
N GLU A 44 5.42 -43.06 -17.70
CA GLU A 44 4.45 -44.13 -17.87
C GLU A 44 3.75 -44.04 -19.22
N ALA A 45 3.28 -42.85 -19.62
CA ALA A 45 2.67 -42.64 -20.93
C ALA A 45 3.64 -42.94 -22.09
N SER A 46 4.93 -42.61 -21.95
CA SER A 46 5.92 -42.89 -22.99
C SER A 46 6.24 -44.38 -23.12
N THR A 47 6.32 -45.10 -22.00
CA THR A 47 6.49 -46.56 -22.02
C THR A 47 5.27 -47.27 -22.63
N GLN A 48 4.06 -46.87 -22.28
CA GLN A 48 2.82 -47.39 -22.87
C GLN A 48 2.73 -47.08 -24.37
N ALA A 49 3.17 -45.89 -24.80
CA ALA A 49 3.23 -45.56 -26.22
C ALA A 49 4.25 -46.44 -26.97
N ALA A 50 5.40 -46.74 -26.35
CA ALA A 50 6.41 -47.61 -26.92
C ALA A 50 5.94 -49.06 -27.06
N THR A 51 5.20 -49.60 -26.08
CA THR A 51 4.63 -50.96 -26.17
C THR A 51 3.58 -51.04 -27.27
N LEU A 52 2.67 -50.06 -27.36
CA LEU A 52 1.66 -50.01 -28.43
C LEU A 52 2.28 -49.89 -29.82
N ALA A 53 3.36 -49.11 -29.96
CA ALA A 53 4.09 -48.99 -31.23
C ALA A 53 4.75 -50.32 -31.64
N ALA A 54 5.33 -51.05 -30.69
CA ALA A 54 5.91 -52.36 -30.95
C ALA A 54 4.85 -53.40 -31.36
N GLU A 55 3.70 -53.40 -30.69
CA GLU A 55 2.56 -54.26 -31.02
C GLU A 55 2.00 -53.95 -32.41
N ALA A 56 1.82 -52.67 -32.75
CA ALA A 56 1.36 -52.24 -34.07
C ALA A 56 2.35 -52.64 -35.18
N SER A 57 3.66 -52.49 -34.94
CA SER A 57 4.68 -52.93 -35.90
C SER A 57 4.66 -54.44 -36.11
N ARG A 58 4.50 -55.22 -35.04
CA ARG A 58 4.38 -56.68 -35.13
C ARG A 58 3.12 -57.09 -35.92
N GLN A 59 1.98 -56.46 -35.66
CA GLN A 59 0.75 -56.71 -36.42
C GLN A 59 0.90 -56.36 -37.90
N ALA A 60 1.57 -55.25 -38.23
CA ALA A 60 1.84 -54.88 -39.63
C ALA A 60 2.65 -55.96 -40.35
N GLN A 61 3.71 -56.49 -39.71
CA GLN A 61 4.51 -57.59 -40.26
C GLN A 61 3.68 -58.87 -40.47
N HIS A 62 2.77 -59.19 -39.55
CA HIS A 62 1.86 -60.32 -39.71
C HIS A 62 0.93 -60.14 -40.91
N TYR A 63 0.32 -58.97 -41.07
CA TYR A 63 -0.55 -58.69 -42.22
C TYR A 63 0.22 -58.65 -43.55
N GLU A 64 1.46 -58.16 -43.57
CA GLU A 64 2.32 -58.23 -44.76
C GLU A 64 2.65 -59.68 -45.15
N ALA A 65 2.94 -60.53 -44.18
CA ALA A 65 3.20 -61.95 -44.43
C ALA A 65 1.94 -62.68 -44.92
N GLU A 66 0.78 -62.43 -44.30
CA GLU A 66 -0.51 -62.97 -44.77
C GLU A 66 -0.87 -62.48 -46.18
N ALA A 67 -0.63 -61.20 -46.48
CA ALA A 67 -0.88 -60.65 -47.81
C ALA A 67 -0.02 -61.34 -48.88
N ARG A 68 1.25 -61.65 -48.60
CA ARG A 68 2.12 -62.43 -49.49
C ARG A 68 1.60 -63.84 -49.72
N LEU A 69 1.19 -64.53 -48.65
CA LEU A 69 0.62 -65.88 -48.76
C LEU A 69 -0.66 -65.89 -49.60
N VAL A 70 -1.55 -64.92 -49.40
CA VAL A 70 -2.78 -64.78 -50.21
C VAL A 70 -2.44 -64.50 -51.67
N GLN A 71 -1.44 -63.66 -51.94
CA GLN A 71 -0.95 -63.41 -53.29
C GLN A 71 -0.43 -64.68 -53.96
N GLU A 72 0.42 -65.46 -53.28
CA GLU A 72 0.94 -66.73 -53.79
C GLU A 72 -0.19 -67.73 -54.10
N VAL A 73 -1.19 -67.84 -53.23
CA VAL A 73 -2.36 -68.71 -53.44
C VAL A 73 -3.18 -68.25 -54.66
N LEU A 74 -3.37 -66.94 -54.84
CA LEU A 74 -4.08 -66.38 -55.98
C LEU A 74 -3.32 -66.57 -57.30
N GLU A 75 -1.99 -66.47 -57.28
CA GLU A 75 -1.13 -66.76 -58.42
C GLU A 75 -1.25 -68.23 -58.85
N VAL A 76 -1.21 -69.17 -57.89
CA VAL A 76 -1.42 -70.61 -58.15
C VAL A 76 -2.83 -70.90 -58.68
N ALA A 77 -3.85 -70.17 -58.22
CA ALA A 77 -5.22 -70.28 -58.70
C ALA A 77 -5.46 -69.61 -60.07
N GLY A 78 -4.44 -68.98 -60.68
CA GLY A 78 -4.54 -68.30 -61.98
C GLY A 78 -5.28 -66.97 -61.94
N LEU A 79 -5.41 -66.35 -60.76
CA LEU A 79 -6.09 -65.06 -60.53
C LEU A 79 -5.12 -64.02 -59.97
N PRO A 80 -3.98 -63.70 -60.64
CA PRO A 80 -3.09 -62.67 -60.14
C PRO A 80 -3.79 -61.30 -60.20
N LEU A 81 -3.48 -60.39 -59.28
CA LEU A 81 -4.00 -59.02 -59.29
C LEU A 81 -3.74 -58.30 -60.63
N ASP A 82 -2.65 -58.66 -61.30
CA ASP A 82 -2.25 -58.14 -62.62
C ASP A 82 -3.15 -58.64 -63.78
N SER A 83 -3.91 -59.72 -63.58
CA SER A 83 -4.91 -60.22 -64.54
C SER A 83 -6.23 -59.46 -64.50
N LEU A 84 -6.46 -58.66 -63.46
CA LEU A 84 -7.66 -57.83 -63.34
C LEU A 84 -7.61 -56.66 -64.33
N SER A 85 -8.78 -56.18 -64.75
CA SER A 85 -8.85 -54.94 -65.52
C SER A 85 -8.21 -53.77 -64.76
N ALA A 86 -7.58 -52.82 -65.46
CA ALA A 86 -6.98 -51.64 -64.85
C ALA A 86 -7.95 -50.88 -63.93
N ARG A 87 -9.25 -50.87 -64.26
CA ARG A 87 -10.30 -50.28 -63.43
C ARG A 87 -10.49 -51.03 -62.11
N ALA A 88 -10.46 -52.36 -62.14
CA ALA A 88 -10.59 -53.18 -60.93
C ALA A 88 -9.37 -53.04 -60.02
N GLN A 89 -8.16 -52.95 -60.57
CA GLN A 89 -6.94 -52.67 -59.80
C GLN A 89 -7.00 -51.30 -59.11
N LEU A 90 -7.45 -50.26 -59.82
CA LEU A 90 -7.66 -48.92 -59.25
C LEU A 90 -8.73 -48.92 -58.15
N CYS A 91 -9.85 -49.61 -58.35
CA CYS A 91 -10.88 -49.72 -57.31
C CYS A 91 -10.37 -50.47 -56.07
N ALA A 92 -9.62 -51.56 -56.26
CA ALA A 92 -9.04 -52.32 -55.16
C ALA A 92 -8.03 -51.49 -54.35
N SER A 93 -7.15 -50.72 -55.01
CA SER A 93 -6.19 -49.85 -54.34
C SER A 93 -6.86 -48.69 -53.59
N LEU A 94 -7.92 -48.10 -54.16
CA LEU A 94 -8.71 -47.07 -53.48
C LEU A 94 -9.44 -47.62 -52.26
N ILE A 95 -10.06 -48.81 -52.36
CA ILE A 95 -10.73 -49.46 -51.22
C ILE A 95 -9.72 -49.82 -50.13
N ALA A 96 -8.56 -50.37 -50.50
CA ALA A 96 -7.48 -50.65 -49.56
C ALA A 96 -6.97 -49.37 -48.86
N GLY A 97 -6.82 -48.28 -49.61
CA GLY A 97 -6.44 -46.98 -49.05
C GLY A 97 -7.48 -46.42 -48.09
N VAL A 98 -8.77 -46.49 -48.43
CA VAL A 98 -9.87 -46.05 -47.55
C VAL A 98 -9.98 -46.94 -46.32
N CYS A 99 -9.89 -48.26 -46.45
CA CYS A 99 -9.91 -49.18 -45.33
C CYS A 99 -8.69 -48.97 -44.42
N GLY A 100 -7.51 -48.75 -44.99
CA GLY A 100 -6.29 -48.42 -44.24
C GLY A 100 -6.42 -47.12 -43.46
N ALA A 101 -6.97 -46.06 -44.08
CA ALA A 101 -7.21 -44.79 -43.41
C ALA A 101 -8.27 -44.89 -42.29
N LEU A 102 -9.26 -45.78 -42.45
CA LEU A 102 -10.30 -46.04 -41.45
C LEU A 102 -9.91 -47.11 -40.41
N GLY A 103 -8.79 -47.81 -40.60
CA GLY A 103 -8.34 -48.91 -39.74
C GLY A 103 -9.22 -50.16 -39.82
N LEU A 104 -9.80 -50.45 -40.99
CA LEU A 104 -10.69 -51.59 -41.20
C LEU A 104 -9.96 -52.80 -41.78
N ALA A 105 -10.16 -53.97 -41.15
CA ALA A 105 -9.59 -55.24 -41.61
C ALA A 105 -10.37 -55.88 -42.77
N ARG A 106 -11.66 -55.54 -42.92
CA ARG A 106 -12.52 -56.07 -43.99
C ARG A 106 -13.21 -54.94 -44.74
N PRO A 107 -13.23 -54.98 -46.08
CA PRO A 107 -13.92 -53.98 -46.90
C PRO A 107 -15.42 -54.29 -46.97
N GLY A 108 -16.11 -54.27 -45.82
CA GLY A 108 -17.57 -54.37 -45.76
C GLY A 108 -18.21 -52.99 -45.88
N LEU A 109 -19.16 -52.80 -46.81
CA LEU A 109 -19.94 -51.56 -46.91
C LEU A 109 -20.52 -51.06 -45.56
N PRO A 110 -21.17 -51.92 -44.72
CA PRO A 110 -21.68 -51.45 -43.42
C PRO A 110 -20.57 -51.02 -42.46
N GLU A 111 -19.42 -51.68 -42.49
CA GLU A 111 -18.26 -51.37 -41.64
C GLU A 111 -17.61 -50.04 -42.06
N VAL A 112 -17.45 -49.83 -43.37
CA VAL A 112 -16.94 -48.58 -43.95
C VAL A 112 -17.86 -47.40 -43.62
N LEU A 113 -19.18 -47.56 -43.76
CA LEU A 113 -20.15 -46.53 -43.42
C LEU A 113 -20.15 -46.21 -41.91
N ALA A 114 -20.05 -47.23 -41.06
CA ALA A 114 -19.96 -47.05 -39.62
C ALA A 114 -18.68 -46.29 -39.22
N ALA A 115 -17.52 -46.67 -39.77
CA ALA A 115 -16.26 -45.99 -39.52
C ALA A 115 -16.27 -44.54 -40.03
N TRP A 116 -16.84 -44.30 -41.22
CA TRP A 116 -17.01 -42.96 -41.77
C TRP A 116 -17.89 -42.08 -40.88
N ALA A 117 -19.02 -42.62 -40.39
CA ALA A 117 -19.89 -41.91 -39.46
C ALA A 117 -19.17 -41.57 -38.14
N GLN A 118 -18.33 -42.48 -37.63
CA GLN A 118 -17.49 -42.21 -36.45
C GLN A 118 -16.47 -41.11 -36.71
N VAL A 119 -15.80 -41.11 -37.86
CA VAL A 119 -14.86 -40.03 -38.24
C VAL A 119 -15.59 -38.69 -38.30
N LYS A 120 -16.77 -38.63 -38.92
CA LYS A 120 -17.59 -37.41 -38.97
C LYS A 120 -18.07 -36.95 -37.60
N LEU A 121 -18.39 -37.88 -36.70
CA LEU A 121 -18.72 -37.55 -35.31
C LEU A 121 -17.51 -37.03 -34.53
N ARG A 122 -16.31 -37.57 -34.78
CA ARG A 122 -15.06 -37.07 -34.18
C ARG A 122 -14.71 -35.68 -34.71
N GLU A 123 -14.89 -35.44 -36.00
CA GLU A 123 -14.69 -34.13 -36.64
C GLU A 123 -15.61 -33.07 -36.00
N SER A 124 -16.91 -33.34 -35.87
CA SER A 124 -17.85 -32.40 -35.25
C SER A 124 -17.52 -32.13 -33.77
N ARG A 125 -17.13 -33.16 -33.01
CA ARG A 125 -16.65 -33.00 -31.62
C ARG A 125 -15.37 -32.17 -31.55
N ALA A 126 -14.43 -32.39 -32.46
CA ALA A 126 -13.17 -31.65 -32.51
C ALA A 126 -13.43 -30.15 -32.76
N VAL A 127 -14.35 -29.81 -33.66
CA VAL A 127 -14.76 -28.41 -33.92
C VAL A 127 -15.34 -27.77 -32.66
N VAL A 128 -16.22 -28.47 -31.94
CA VAL A 128 -16.81 -27.96 -30.69
C VAL A 128 -15.74 -27.77 -29.61
N LEU A 129 -14.83 -28.73 -29.44
CA LEU A 129 -13.73 -28.63 -28.47
C LEU A 129 -12.78 -27.48 -28.84
N GLN A 130 -12.47 -27.31 -30.12
CA GLN A 130 -11.62 -26.21 -30.58
C GLN A 130 -12.28 -24.86 -30.31
N ALA A 131 -13.59 -24.73 -30.51
CA ALA A 131 -14.33 -23.51 -30.18
C ALA A 131 -14.29 -23.22 -28.67
N LYS A 132 -14.52 -24.22 -27.81
CA LYS A 132 -14.40 -24.08 -26.35
C LYS A 132 -13.00 -23.70 -25.91
N LEU A 133 -11.98 -24.31 -26.49
CA LEU A 133 -10.58 -24.02 -26.18
C LEU A 133 -10.22 -22.59 -26.56
N LYS A 134 -10.66 -22.11 -27.72
CA LYS A 134 -10.51 -20.71 -28.14
C LYS A 134 -11.23 -19.73 -27.19
N GLN A 135 -12.41 -20.11 -26.69
CA GLN A 135 -13.12 -19.28 -25.72
C GLN A 135 -12.34 -19.20 -24.40
N HIS A 136 -11.90 -20.33 -23.86
CA HIS A 136 -11.12 -20.36 -22.63
C HIS A 136 -9.78 -19.66 -22.77
N SER A 137 -9.09 -19.78 -23.91
CA SER A 137 -7.83 -19.05 -24.13
C SER A 137 -8.06 -17.54 -24.11
N ALA A 138 -9.13 -17.06 -24.74
CA ALA A 138 -9.50 -15.65 -24.73
C ALA A 138 -9.89 -15.15 -23.32
N GLU A 139 -10.57 -15.97 -22.53
CA GLU A 139 -10.89 -15.66 -21.13
C GLU A 139 -9.61 -15.53 -20.29
N VAL A 140 -8.69 -16.49 -20.40
CA VAL A 140 -7.40 -16.49 -19.68
C VAL A 140 -6.54 -15.29 -20.10
N GLU A 141 -6.52 -14.92 -21.38
CA GLU A 141 -5.81 -13.72 -21.86
C GLU A 141 -6.39 -12.42 -21.26
N ARG A 142 -7.73 -12.33 -21.14
CA ARG A 142 -8.38 -11.20 -20.48
C ARG A 142 -8.04 -11.14 -18.99
N ASP A 143 -7.99 -12.28 -18.32
CA ASP A 143 -7.59 -12.32 -16.90
C ASP A 143 -6.12 -11.96 -16.71
N ALA A 144 -5.24 -12.48 -17.56
CA ALA A 144 -3.81 -12.16 -17.54
C ALA A 144 -3.56 -10.66 -17.81
N SER A 145 -4.26 -10.06 -18.77
CA SER A 145 -4.15 -8.62 -19.03
C SER A 145 -4.67 -7.76 -17.87
N ARG A 146 -5.79 -8.15 -17.24
CA ARG A 146 -6.29 -7.50 -16.01
C ARG A 146 -5.30 -7.61 -14.85
N ALA A 147 -4.70 -8.77 -14.65
CA ALA A 147 -3.69 -8.98 -13.62
C ALA A 147 -2.43 -8.13 -13.87
N ARG A 148 -1.96 -8.05 -15.12
CA ARG A 148 -0.83 -7.18 -15.51
C ARG A 148 -1.12 -5.70 -15.26
N ALA A 149 -2.32 -5.22 -15.59
CA ALA A 149 -2.71 -3.84 -15.34
C ALA A 149 -2.74 -3.51 -13.84
N ARG A 150 -3.27 -4.42 -13.01
CA ARG A 150 -3.25 -4.28 -11.54
C ARG A 150 -1.82 -4.26 -11.00
N LEU A 151 -0.95 -5.13 -11.51
CA LEU A 151 0.46 -5.17 -11.11
C LEU A 151 1.16 -3.84 -11.43
N GLN A 152 0.92 -3.25 -12.61
CA GLN A 152 1.47 -1.94 -12.96
C GLN A 152 0.94 -0.83 -12.05
N GLN A 153 -0.35 -0.85 -11.70
CA GLN A 153 -0.93 0.11 -10.75
C GLN A 153 -0.29 -0.01 -9.36
N LEU A 154 -0.08 -1.24 -8.88
CA LEU A 154 0.57 -1.49 -7.59
C LEU A 154 2.03 -1.03 -7.60
N GLN A 155 2.77 -1.28 -8.68
CA GLN A 155 4.15 -0.78 -8.83
C GLN A 155 4.21 0.74 -8.81
N ALA A 156 3.30 1.42 -9.51
CA ALA A 156 3.22 2.88 -9.51
C ALA A 156 2.83 3.43 -8.12
N ALA A 157 1.91 2.79 -7.41
CA ALA A 157 1.54 3.15 -6.05
C ALA A 157 2.71 2.97 -5.07
N LEU A 158 3.43 1.85 -5.18
CA LEU A 158 4.61 1.56 -4.37
C LEU A 158 5.71 2.59 -4.59
N ALA A 159 6.00 2.97 -5.84
CA ALA A 159 6.95 4.04 -6.14
C ALA A 159 6.54 5.37 -5.50
N LYS A 160 5.24 5.74 -5.57
CA LYS A 160 4.74 6.95 -4.90
C LYS A 160 4.92 6.91 -3.39
N VAL A 161 4.60 5.78 -2.75
CA VAL A 161 4.76 5.61 -1.30
C VAL A 161 6.24 5.69 -0.91
N GLN A 162 7.14 5.06 -1.66
CA GLN A 162 8.58 5.15 -1.42
C GLN A 162 9.09 6.59 -1.53
N HIS A 163 8.65 7.34 -2.55
CA HIS A 163 9.01 8.76 -2.67
C HIS A 163 8.49 9.60 -1.50
N GLN A 164 7.25 9.36 -1.06
CA GLN A 164 6.66 10.04 0.10
C GLN A 164 7.40 9.70 1.39
N GLN A 165 7.75 8.42 1.59
CA GLN A 165 8.52 7.96 2.73
C GLN A 165 9.88 8.66 2.79
N HIS A 166 10.63 8.69 1.69
CA HIS A 166 11.92 9.39 1.66
C HIS A 166 11.79 10.89 1.92
N ALA A 167 10.72 11.53 1.44
CA ALA A 167 10.45 12.94 1.74
C ALA A 167 10.14 13.16 3.22
N ALA A 168 9.33 12.27 3.83
CA ALA A 168 9.00 12.30 5.24
C ALA A 168 10.23 12.07 6.13
N GLU A 169 11.09 11.10 5.78
CA GLU A 169 12.36 10.85 6.47
C GLU A 169 13.28 12.07 6.45
N ARG A 170 13.38 12.77 5.31
CA ARG A 170 14.17 14.01 5.22
C ARG A 170 13.59 15.11 6.12
N ARG A 171 12.26 15.27 6.15
CA ARG A 171 11.59 16.24 7.02
C ARG A 171 11.81 15.93 8.49
N ALA A 172 11.59 14.68 8.90
CA ALA A 172 11.81 14.23 10.28
C ALA A 172 13.26 14.45 10.74
N ARG A 173 14.24 14.21 9.85
CA ARG A 173 15.66 14.51 10.15
C ARG A 173 15.91 16.01 10.32
N ALA A 174 15.35 16.86 9.46
CA ALA A 174 15.50 18.30 9.54
C ALA A 174 14.82 18.86 10.82
N GLU A 175 13.62 18.39 11.15
CA GLU A 175 12.92 18.73 12.39
C GLU A 175 13.71 18.27 13.62
N GLY A 176 14.28 17.06 13.59
CA GLY A 176 15.15 16.57 14.65
C GLY A 176 16.39 17.45 14.88
N GLN A 177 16.99 17.96 13.80
CA GLN A 177 18.10 18.93 13.90
C GLN A 177 17.64 20.25 14.51
N GLN A 178 16.50 20.79 14.08
CA GLN A 178 15.93 22.03 14.63
C GLN A 178 15.60 21.89 16.12
N VAL A 179 15.03 20.76 16.54
CA VAL A 179 14.74 20.48 17.95
C VAL A 179 16.03 20.46 18.76
N ALA A 180 17.08 19.79 18.27
CA ALA A 180 18.39 19.77 18.95
C ALA A 180 19.01 21.19 19.08
N GLU A 181 18.88 22.04 18.06
CA GLU A 181 19.32 23.43 18.13
C GLU A 181 18.51 24.25 19.16
N LEU A 182 17.20 24.04 19.24
CA LEU A 182 16.32 24.71 20.20
C LEU A 182 16.64 24.27 21.64
N GLU A 183 16.90 22.98 21.86
CA GLU A 183 17.32 22.45 23.15
C GLU A 183 18.66 23.06 23.60
N ALA A 184 19.63 23.19 22.68
CA ALA A 184 20.90 23.86 22.96
C ALA A 184 20.69 25.32 23.37
N LYS A 185 19.88 26.08 22.61
CA LYS A 185 19.53 27.47 22.95
C LYS A 185 18.80 27.59 24.28
N GLN A 186 17.89 26.66 24.59
CA GLN A 186 17.19 26.64 25.87
C GLN A 186 18.18 26.49 27.03
N GLN A 187 19.14 25.58 26.92
CA GLN A 187 20.19 25.39 27.93
C GLN A 187 21.07 26.63 28.07
N GLU A 188 21.44 27.29 26.97
CA GLU A 188 22.17 28.56 26.99
C GLU A 188 21.38 29.68 27.67
N TYR A 189 20.08 29.82 27.35
CA TYR A 189 19.21 30.79 28.01
C TYR A 189 19.04 30.50 29.50
N GLY A 190 18.91 29.23 29.90
CA GLY A 190 18.90 28.85 31.31
C GLY A 190 20.17 29.30 32.05
N LYS A 191 21.34 29.01 31.48
CA LYS A 191 22.64 29.44 32.06
C LYS A 191 22.77 30.97 32.12
N THR A 192 22.31 31.69 31.09
CA THR A 192 22.38 33.16 31.10
C THR A 192 21.40 33.77 32.09
N LEU A 193 20.19 33.22 32.24
CA LEU A 193 19.22 33.62 33.26
C LEU A 193 19.79 33.40 34.67
N GLU A 194 20.37 32.24 34.95
CA GLU A 194 21.03 31.98 36.24
C GLU A 194 22.16 32.98 36.50
N LYS A 195 23.00 33.26 35.49
CA LYS A 195 24.08 34.24 35.60
C LYS A 195 23.55 35.64 35.88
N CYS A 196 22.49 36.07 35.20
CA CYS A 196 21.86 37.36 35.42
C CYS A 196 21.19 37.44 36.79
N ALA A 197 20.50 36.38 37.23
CA ALA A 197 19.90 36.29 38.55
C ALA A 197 20.96 36.40 39.66
N ARG A 198 22.11 35.72 39.51
CA ARG A 198 23.24 35.85 40.45
C ARG A 198 23.80 37.27 40.50
N LYS A 199 23.93 37.95 39.34
CA LYS A 199 24.38 39.35 39.28
C LYS A 199 23.38 40.30 39.94
N LEU A 200 22.09 40.12 39.70
CA LEU A 200 21.02 40.89 40.34
C LEU A 200 21.06 40.71 41.86
N ALA A 201 21.16 39.47 42.34
CA ALA A 201 21.28 39.17 43.76
C ALA A 201 22.54 39.78 44.39
N ALA A 202 23.69 39.69 43.71
CA ALA A 202 24.94 40.31 44.16
C ALA A 202 24.86 41.84 44.25
N ASN A 203 24.07 42.47 43.38
CA ASN A 203 23.80 43.90 43.40
C ASN A 203 22.71 44.30 44.42
N GLY A 204 22.27 43.37 45.27
CA GLY A 204 21.26 43.63 46.31
C GLY A 204 19.83 43.80 45.78
N ALA A 205 19.55 43.34 44.57
CA ALA A 205 18.19 43.37 44.03
C ALA A 205 17.31 42.33 44.75
N VAL A 206 16.49 42.81 45.67
CA VAL A 206 15.45 42.04 46.37
C VAL A 206 14.11 42.28 45.64
N PRO A 207 13.19 41.30 45.56
CA PRO A 207 11.90 41.47 44.89
C PRO A 207 11.05 42.65 45.39
N GLU A 208 11.34 43.16 46.58
CA GLU A 208 10.72 44.38 47.13
C GLU A 208 11.14 45.68 46.44
N ILE A 209 12.28 45.68 45.75
CA ILE A 209 12.84 46.84 45.04
C ILE A 209 12.50 46.79 43.54
N HIS A 210 11.70 45.80 43.11
CA HIS A 210 11.20 45.79 41.74
C HIS A 210 10.29 46.99 41.49
N HIS A 211 10.31 47.50 40.26
CA HIS A 211 9.58 48.72 39.90
C HIS A 211 8.08 48.59 40.18
N SER A 212 7.47 47.43 39.89
CA SER A 212 6.05 47.18 40.16
C SER A 212 5.71 47.31 41.65
N THR A 213 6.47 46.64 42.53
CA THR A 213 6.29 46.70 43.98
C THR A 213 6.59 48.09 44.54
N LEU A 214 7.55 48.83 43.98
CA LEU A 214 7.82 50.21 44.37
C LEU A 214 6.69 51.17 43.97
N VAL A 215 6.09 50.98 42.79
CA VAL A 215 4.93 51.77 42.34
C VAL A 215 3.73 51.51 43.24
N GLU A 216 3.47 50.24 43.60
CA GLU A 216 2.41 49.87 44.54
C GLU A 216 2.65 50.47 45.94
N LYS A 217 3.86 50.33 46.50
CA LYS A 217 4.22 50.92 47.80
C LYS A 217 4.12 52.46 47.76
N ARG A 218 4.49 53.10 46.64
CA ARG A 218 4.33 54.55 46.46
C ARG A 218 2.86 54.96 46.46
N ALA A 219 2.00 54.23 45.75
CA ALA A 219 0.57 54.50 45.72
C ALA A 219 -0.04 54.35 47.13
N ALA A 220 0.29 53.28 47.84
CA ALA A 220 -0.16 53.06 49.22
C ALA A 220 0.33 54.16 50.18
N LEU A 221 1.57 54.62 50.03
CA LEU A 221 2.11 55.74 50.81
C LEU A 221 1.36 57.05 50.52
N GLN A 222 1.02 57.32 49.26
CA GLN A 222 0.25 58.52 48.89
C GLN A 222 -1.16 58.49 49.48
N GLU A 223 -1.83 57.33 49.48
CA GLU A 223 -3.13 57.17 50.13
C GLU A 223 -3.04 57.37 51.64
N LEU A 224 -2.03 56.80 52.30
CA LEU A 224 -1.80 56.98 53.73
C LEU A 224 -1.47 58.44 54.07
N GLN A 225 -0.67 59.12 53.24
CA GLN A 225 -0.37 60.54 53.40
C GLN A 225 -1.60 61.42 53.24
N ALA A 226 -2.48 61.13 52.28
CA ALA A 226 -3.75 61.84 52.12
C ALA A 226 -4.63 61.68 53.37
N ARG A 227 -4.81 60.45 53.86
CA ARG A 227 -5.56 60.17 55.09
C ARG A 227 -4.95 60.85 56.32
N ALA A 228 -3.63 60.84 56.43
CA ALA A 228 -2.93 61.51 57.54
C ALA A 228 -3.09 63.03 57.47
N ALA A 229 -3.07 63.63 56.27
CA ALA A 229 -3.33 65.05 56.08
C ALA A 229 -4.77 65.42 56.46
N ASP A 230 -5.75 64.62 56.08
CA ASP A 230 -7.16 64.83 56.46
C ASP A 230 -7.33 64.75 57.99
N LEU A 231 -6.73 63.74 58.63
CA LEU A 231 -6.75 63.59 60.09
C LEU A 231 -6.03 64.75 60.80
N GLN A 232 -4.92 65.25 60.26
CA GLN A 232 -4.23 66.42 60.80
C GLN A 232 -5.08 67.69 60.66
N GLN A 233 -5.80 67.87 59.55
CA GLN A 233 -6.74 68.97 59.40
C GLN A 233 -7.89 68.86 60.41
N GLN A 234 -8.41 67.66 60.64
CA GLN A 234 -9.40 67.42 61.70
C GLN A 234 -8.83 67.72 63.09
N LEU A 235 -7.62 67.27 63.41
CA LEU A 235 -6.98 67.58 64.70
C LEU A 235 -6.69 69.08 64.87
N ALA A 236 -6.29 69.76 63.81
CA ALA A 236 -6.08 71.21 63.82
C ALA A 236 -7.41 71.96 64.07
N SER A 237 -8.52 71.49 63.48
CA SER A 237 -9.83 72.07 63.76
C SER A 237 -10.25 71.82 65.21
N TYR A 238 -9.97 70.63 65.77
CA TYR A 238 -10.19 70.37 67.21
C TYR A 238 -9.30 71.22 68.12
N HIS A 239 -8.02 71.42 67.78
CA HIS A 239 -7.11 72.30 68.53
C HIS A 239 -7.47 73.79 68.43
N SER A 240 -8.17 74.19 67.38
CA SER A 240 -8.69 75.56 67.23
C SER A 240 -9.94 75.85 68.07
N LEU A 241 -10.54 74.83 68.70
CA LEU A 241 -11.67 74.99 69.60
C LEU A 241 -11.19 75.38 71.01
N PRO A 242 -11.76 76.42 71.64
CA PRO A 242 -11.36 76.83 72.99
C PRO A 242 -11.77 75.76 74.02
N PRO A 243 -10.95 75.49 75.05
CA PRO A 243 -11.13 74.40 76.00
C PRO A 243 -12.32 74.58 76.99
N SER A 244 -13.08 75.68 76.91
CA SER A 244 -14.21 75.95 77.80
C SER A 244 -15.53 76.19 77.04
N ALA A 245 -16.63 75.61 77.54
CA ALA A 245 -17.95 75.71 76.92
C ALA A 245 -18.47 77.15 76.78
N LEU A 246 -18.08 78.04 77.71
CA LEU A 246 -18.38 79.48 77.65
C LEU A 246 -17.64 80.19 76.51
N GLY A 247 -16.37 79.83 76.27
CA GLY A 247 -15.56 80.40 75.18
C GLY A 247 -16.05 79.98 73.79
N ALA A 248 -16.51 78.74 73.65
CA ALA A 248 -17.11 78.25 72.41
C ALA A 248 -18.43 78.98 72.08
N GLY A 249 -19.28 79.23 73.10
CA GLY A 249 -20.54 79.97 72.92
C GLY A 249 -20.35 81.42 72.43
N MET A 250 -19.34 82.12 72.95
CA MET A 250 -18.98 83.48 72.54
C MET A 250 -18.50 83.55 71.09
N MET A 251 -17.63 82.63 70.67
CA MET A 251 -17.16 82.56 69.28
C MET A 251 -18.28 82.23 68.30
N LEU A 252 -19.24 81.38 68.70
CA LEU A 252 -20.40 81.03 67.87
C LEU A 252 -21.35 82.22 67.70
N GLN A 253 -21.52 83.05 68.74
CA GLN A 253 -22.24 84.32 68.65
C GLN A 253 -21.52 85.31 67.74
N GLN A 254 -20.21 85.52 67.92
CA GLN A 254 -19.43 86.40 67.04
C GLN A 254 -19.41 85.92 65.58
N ALA A 255 -19.36 84.61 65.35
CA ALA A 255 -19.45 84.05 64.01
C ALA A 255 -20.84 84.25 63.39
N ARG A 256 -21.93 84.09 64.16
CA ARG A 256 -23.30 84.37 63.72
C ARG A 256 -23.51 85.84 63.38
N GLU A 257 -22.96 86.75 64.18
CA GLU A 257 -23.01 88.19 63.92
C GLU A 257 -22.22 88.56 62.66
N ARG A 258 -21.02 87.99 62.47
CA ARG A 258 -20.25 88.18 61.23
C ARG A 258 -20.97 87.63 60.01
N LEU A 259 -21.66 86.50 60.14
CA LEU A 259 -22.43 85.88 59.05
C LEU A 259 -23.67 86.72 58.72
N ARG A 260 -24.38 87.25 59.74
CA ARG A 260 -25.45 88.24 59.54
C ARG A 260 -24.94 89.50 58.85
N ALA A 261 -23.83 90.08 59.31
CA ALA A 261 -23.23 91.24 58.66
C ALA A 261 -22.79 90.97 57.21
N ALA A 262 -22.34 89.74 56.90
CA ALA A 262 -22.02 89.34 55.54
C ALA A 262 -23.26 89.09 54.68
N GLN A 263 -24.33 88.54 55.27
CA GLN A 263 -25.64 88.39 54.62
C GLN A 263 -26.26 89.75 54.34
N GLU A 264 -26.23 90.69 55.30
CA GLU A 264 -26.67 92.07 55.11
C GLU A 264 -25.87 92.79 54.02
N ARG A 265 -24.56 92.54 53.91
CA ARG A 265 -23.74 93.07 52.79
C ARG A 265 -24.06 92.42 51.44
N LEU A 266 -24.40 91.13 51.43
CA LEU A 266 -24.86 90.43 50.22
C LEU A 266 -26.27 90.91 49.81
N GLU A 267 -27.16 91.11 50.76
CA GLU A 267 -28.53 91.61 50.56
C GLU A 267 -28.51 93.08 50.13
N SER A 268 -27.66 93.93 50.70
CA SER A 268 -27.47 95.30 50.22
C SER A 268 -26.85 95.33 48.82
N GLY A 269 -25.85 94.47 48.55
CA GLY A 269 -25.26 94.35 47.21
C GLY A 269 -26.18 93.74 46.15
N LEU A 270 -27.21 93.00 46.56
CA LEU A 270 -28.26 92.47 45.68
C LEU A 270 -29.44 93.44 45.53
N ALA A 271 -29.69 94.33 46.49
CA ALA A 271 -30.70 95.40 46.40
C ALA A 271 -30.22 96.61 45.56
N ASP A 272 -28.91 96.72 45.32
CA ASP A 272 -28.27 97.71 44.44
C ASP A 272 -28.14 97.24 42.97
N LEU A 273 -28.79 96.12 42.60
CA LEU A 273 -28.93 95.58 41.23
C LEU A 273 -30.39 95.65 40.76
#